data_AF-A0A8B8RCM7-F1
#
_entry.id   AF-A0A8B8RCM7-F1
#
_cell.length_a   1.000
_cell.length_b   1.000
_cell.length_c   1.000
_cell.angle_alpha   90.00
_cell.angle_beta   90.00
_cell.angle_gamma   90.00
#
_symmetry.space_group_name_H-M   'P 1'
#
loop_
_entity.id
_entity.type
_entity.pdbx_description
1 polymer ?
#
loop_
_entity_poly.entity_id
_entity_poly.type
_entity_poly.pdbx_seq_one_letter_code
_entity_poly.pdbx_strand_id
1 'polypeptide(L)'
;MGRGRQGLCVGGGGGRAADTSAWSLQGSGNATRLGLPEDGRGARGLESPVPGGQGPLAEPGLARPRSQGRDGGVRCQAERMTWLSLNAGGRGPLTSGREPNSRPSARQSGTLASACPKILLLSQLLKLGALGAGRPEGARAWEPDRLRAAFPSVLLVWTGYREGFLWKRGRDNGQFLSRKFVLTEREGALKYFNRSDAKEPKAIMKIEHLNATFQPAKIGHPHGLQVTYLKDNSTRNIFVYHEDGKEIVDWFNALRAARFHYLQVAFPGASDADLVPKLSRNYLQEGYMEKTGPKQTEGFRKRWFTMDDRRLMYFKDPLDAFARGEVFIGSRESGYTVLDGLPPSTQGHHWPHGITIVTPERRFLLACETESEQRAWMEALRTVVDRPMLPQEYAVEAHFKHKP
;
A
#
# COMPACT_ATOMS: atom_id res chain seq x y z
N MET A 1 -68.46 -47.23 -2.72
CA MET A 1 -69.60 -47.49 -1.82
C MET A 1 -69.36 -46.74 -0.51
N GLY A 2 -70.36 -46.01 0.00
CA GLY A 2 -70.33 -45.14 1.20
C GLY A 2 -69.95 -43.68 0.86
N ARG A 3 -70.86 -42.74 0.55
CA ARG A 3 -71.90 -42.04 1.37
C ARG A 3 -71.31 -41.39 2.62
N GLY A 4 -71.59 -40.14 3.01
CA GLY A 4 -72.57 -39.14 2.60
C GLY A 4 -72.60 -37.99 3.63
N ARG A 5 -73.11 -36.83 3.20
CA ARG A 5 -73.21 -35.51 3.86
C ARG A 5 -73.99 -35.47 5.19
N GLN A 6 -73.72 -34.41 5.98
CA GLN A 6 -74.63 -33.42 6.65
C GLN A 6 -73.83 -32.73 7.78
N GLY A 7 -73.91 -31.43 8.12
CA GLY A 7 -74.80 -30.33 7.76
C GLY A 7 -75.27 -29.59 9.04
N LEU A 8 -74.91 -28.30 9.19
CA LEU A 8 -75.60 -27.20 9.93
C LEU A 8 -75.69 -27.31 11.48
N CYS A 9 -75.82 -26.28 12.32
CA CYS A 9 -75.58 -24.82 12.41
C CYS A 9 -75.96 -24.44 13.88
N VAL A 10 -75.44 -23.32 14.42
CA VAL A 10 -75.99 -22.32 15.38
C VAL A 10 -74.79 -21.82 16.23
N GLY A 11 -74.48 -20.54 16.43
CA GLY A 11 -75.07 -19.25 16.04
C GLY A 11 -74.47 -18.10 16.89
N GLY A 12 -74.61 -16.85 16.43
CA GLY A 12 -74.36 -15.59 17.18
C GLY A 12 -72.93 -15.05 16.98
N GLY A 13 -72.66 -13.98 16.24
CA GLY A 13 -73.22 -12.61 16.28
C GLY A 13 -72.14 -11.68 16.85
N GLY A 14 -71.78 -10.49 16.35
CA GLY A 14 -72.15 -9.66 15.20
C GLY A 14 -71.27 -8.38 15.21
N GLY A 15 -71.17 -7.67 14.08
CA GLY A 15 -70.62 -6.29 13.92
C GLY A 15 -69.09 -6.16 13.87
N ARG A 16 -68.40 -5.80 12.76
CA ARG A 16 -68.35 -4.52 11.99
C ARG A 16 -68.17 -3.29 12.92
N ALA A 17 -67.29 -2.33 12.70
CA ALA A 17 -66.42 -1.98 11.58
C ALA A 17 -65.25 -1.09 12.10
N ALA A 18 -64.33 -0.77 11.19
CA ALA A 18 -63.22 0.17 11.31
C ALA A 18 -63.56 1.51 11.99
N ASP A 19 -62.59 2.12 12.68
CA ASP A 19 -62.03 3.38 12.18
C ASP A 19 -60.67 3.75 12.80
N THR A 20 -59.95 4.49 11.98
CA THR A 20 -58.73 5.27 12.24
C THR A 20 -58.98 6.45 13.19
N SER A 21 -58.06 6.73 14.12
CA SER A 21 -57.87 8.04 14.77
C SER A 21 -56.47 8.07 15.40
N ALA A 22 -55.51 8.85 14.91
CA ALA A 22 -55.37 10.30 15.13
C ALA A 22 -55.21 10.65 16.63
N TRP A 23 -53.97 10.95 17.01
CA TRP A 23 -53.64 11.66 18.26
C TRP A 23 -53.33 13.11 17.91
N SER A 24 -54.14 14.03 18.44
CA SER A 24 -53.79 15.44 18.63
C SER A 24 -54.70 16.05 19.71
N LEU A 25 -54.37 17.28 20.14
CA LEU A 25 -54.88 18.14 21.23
C LEU A 25 -53.92 18.15 22.43
N GLN A 26 -53.48 19.24 23.03
CA GLN A 26 -53.64 20.72 22.94
C GLN A 26 -52.49 21.28 23.84
N GLY A 27 -51.93 22.48 23.78
CA GLY A 27 -52.38 23.81 23.34
C GLY A 27 -51.98 24.84 24.43
N SER A 28 -51.47 26.01 24.03
CA SER A 28 -51.22 27.28 24.77
C SER A 28 -49.76 27.75 24.58
N GLY A 29 -49.39 28.89 23.99
CA GLY A 29 -50.12 30.11 23.67
C GLY A 29 -49.37 31.32 24.25
N ASN A 30 -48.61 32.05 23.43
CA ASN A 30 -48.69 33.52 23.36
C ASN A 30 -47.78 34.11 22.28
N ALA A 31 -48.39 35.04 21.53
CA ALA A 31 -47.81 35.82 20.45
C ALA A 31 -47.31 37.18 20.98
N THR A 32 -46.29 37.75 20.36
CA THR A 32 -46.29 39.19 20.04
C THR A 32 -45.54 39.43 18.73
N ARG A 33 -46.25 40.13 17.84
CA ARG A 33 -45.93 40.54 16.47
C ARG A 33 -45.24 41.91 16.52
N LEU A 34 -44.49 42.26 15.46
CA LEU A 34 -44.19 43.59 14.88
C LEU A 34 -42.82 43.44 14.16
N GLY A 35 -42.56 43.77 12.89
CA GLY A 35 -43.30 44.35 11.76
C GLY A 35 -42.33 44.38 10.55
N LEU A 36 -42.88 44.29 9.33
CA LEU A 36 -42.18 44.52 8.04
C LEU A 36 -41.87 46.03 7.84
N PRO A 37 -41.00 46.42 6.88
CA PRO A 37 -41.34 46.53 5.44
C PRO A 37 -40.28 45.84 4.54
N GLU A 38 -40.60 45.08 3.48
CA GLU A 38 -41.08 45.46 2.14
C GLU A 38 -40.25 46.52 1.40
N ASP A 39 -39.45 46.05 0.43
CA ASP A 39 -39.22 46.57 -0.94
C ASP A 39 -38.14 45.66 -1.57
N GLY A 40 -38.21 45.10 -2.79
CA GLY A 40 -39.01 45.40 -3.96
C GLY A 40 -38.08 45.63 -5.16
N ARG A 41 -38.14 44.73 -6.17
CA ARG A 41 -37.51 44.74 -7.53
C ARG A 41 -36.13 44.05 -7.63
N GLY A 42 -35.82 43.20 -8.62
CA GLY A 42 -36.49 42.84 -9.89
C GLY A 42 -35.54 43.02 -11.09
N ALA A 43 -35.53 42.02 -11.99
CA ALA A 43 -34.90 41.94 -13.33
C ALA A 43 -33.40 41.54 -13.38
N ARG A 44 -33.03 40.35 -13.89
CA ARG A 44 -33.02 39.83 -15.29
C ARG A 44 -31.94 40.45 -16.19
N GLY A 45 -30.92 39.64 -16.49
CA GLY A 45 -30.48 39.26 -17.85
C GLY A 45 -29.76 40.30 -18.71
N LEU A 46 -28.57 39.93 -19.19
CA LEU A 46 -28.11 40.21 -20.56
C LEU A 46 -26.88 39.36 -20.91
N GLU A 47 -26.98 38.68 -22.05
CA GLU A 47 -25.97 37.88 -22.73
C GLU A 47 -24.97 38.75 -23.50
N SER A 48 -23.71 38.27 -23.58
CA SER A 48 -22.77 38.31 -24.73
C SER A 48 -22.25 39.69 -25.24
N PRO A 49 -21.11 39.78 -25.98
CA PRO A 49 -20.49 38.74 -26.81
C PRO A 49 -18.95 38.61 -26.80
N VAL A 50 -18.53 37.48 -27.39
CA VAL A 50 -17.23 37.17 -28.00
C VAL A 50 -16.90 38.12 -29.16
N PRO A 51 -15.61 38.30 -29.49
CA PRO A 51 -15.22 38.35 -30.90
C PRO A 51 -14.15 37.30 -31.23
N GLY A 52 -14.36 36.58 -32.33
CA GLY A 52 -13.36 35.74 -32.97
C GLY A 52 -12.75 36.43 -34.20
N GLY A 53 -11.61 35.93 -34.67
CA GLY A 53 -11.15 36.21 -36.03
C GLY A 53 -9.65 36.02 -36.32
N GLN A 54 -9.35 34.95 -37.05
CA GLN A 54 -8.38 34.85 -38.17
C GLN A 54 -6.86 34.70 -37.88
N GLY A 55 -6.36 33.49 -38.16
CA GLY A 55 -5.59 33.20 -39.40
C GLY A 55 -4.10 33.58 -39.49
N PRO A 56 -3.23 32.71 -40.05
CA PRO A 56 -1.76 32.83 -39.95
C PRO A 56 -1.14 33.61 -41.13
N LEU A 57 0.05 34.21 -40.90
CA LEU A 57 0.88 34.81 -41.94
C LEU A 57 2.32 34.27 -41.87
N ALA A 58 2.82 33.94 -43.06
CA ALA A 58 4.09 33.33 -43.37
C ALA A 58 5.26 34.35 -43.44
N GLU A 59 6.47 33.80 -43.53
CA GLU A 59 7.76 34.49 -43.72
C GLU A 59 7.84 35.40 -44.96
N PRO A 60 8.95 36.16 -45.10
CA PRO A 60 9.95 35.69 -46.07
C PRO A 60 11.42 35.83 -45.60
N GLY A 61 12.24 34.86 -46.00
CA GLY A 61 13.65 34.76 -45.66
C GLY A 61 14.62 35.59 -46.50
N LEU A 62 15.92 35.34 -46.32
CA LEU A 62 16.95 35.54 -47.35
C LEU A 62 18.27 34.82 -46.99
N ALA A 63 18.71 34.03 -47.96
CA ALA A 63 20.07 33.78 -48.41
C ALA A 63 21.13 33.11 -47.50
N ARG A 64 21.52 31.92 -47.96
CA ARG A 64 22.85 31.29 -47.83
C ARG A 64 23.98 32.21 -48.34
N PRO A 65 25.24 31.89 -48.00
CA PRO A 65 26.03 31.23 -49.03
C PRO A 65 26.68 29.91 -48.56
N ARG A 66 26.76 28.99 -49.52
CA ARG A 66 27.66 27.82 -49.54
C ARG A 66 29.08 28.30 -49.84
N SER A 67 30.08 27.71 -49.19
CA SER A 67 31.09 26.86 -49.85
C SER A 67 32.18 26.38 -48.89
N GLN A 68 32.52 25.08 -49.02
CA GLN A 68 33.82 24.43 -48.80
C GLN A 68 34.44 24.49 -47.38
N GLY A 69 34.80 23.42 -46.69
CA GLY A 69 35.04 22.02 -47.04
C GLY A 69 36.27 21.55 -46.25
N ARG A 70 36.17 20.48 -45.44
CA ARG A 70 37.19 19.42 -45.26
C ARG A 70 36.80 18.45 -44.14
N ASP A 71 36.76 17.19 -44.57
CA ASP A 71 36.94 15.89 -43.93
C ASP A 71 37.20 15.75 -42.42
N GLY A 72 36.54 14.74 -41.87
CA GLY A 72 36.81 14.15 -40.56
C GLY A 72 35.75 13.11 -40.18
N GLY A 73 35.67 12.01 -40.93
CA GLY A 73 34.74 10.92 -40.64
C GLY A 73 35.27 9.95 -39.58
N VAL A 74 34.45 9.59 -38.58
CA VAL A 74 34.48 8.27 -37.94
C VAL A 74 33.04 7.87 -37.61
N ARG A 75 32.71 6.64 -38.02
CA ARG A 75 31.37 6.03 -38.07
C ARG A 75 31.04 5.37 -36.73
N CYS A 76 29.77 5.50 -36.32
CA CYS A 76 29.18 4.72 -35.22
C CYS A 76 29.17 3.23 -35.54
N GLN A 77 29.51 2.38 -34.56
CA GLN A 77 29.06 1.00 -34.50
C GLN A 77 28.56 0.67 -33.10
N ALA A 78 27.34 0.11 -33.09
CA ALA A 78 26.67 -0.45 -31.94
C ALA A 78 27.07 -1.93 -31.80
N GLU A 79 27.43 -2.35 -30.59
CA GLU A 79 27.62 -3.77 -30.28
C GLU A 79 26.34 -4.38 -29.71
N ARG A 80 25.76 -5.29 -30.49
CA ARG A 80 24.86 -6.36 -30.02
C ARG A 80 25.74 -7.56 -29.68
N MET A 81 25.58 -8.16 -28.51
CA MET A 81 25.96 -9.56 -28.30
C MET A 81 24.72 -10.44 -28.16
N THR A 82 24.56 -11.32 -29.13
CA THR A 82 23.75 -12.54 -29.09
C THR A 82 24.72 -13.71 -29.19
N TRP A 83 24.58 -14.70 -28.30
CA TRP A 83 25.21 -16.01 -28.48
C TRP A 83 24.15 -17.10 -28.33
N LEU A 84 23.91 -17.80 -29.44
CA LEU A 84 23.19 -19.06 -29.52
C LEU A 84 24.18 -20.14 -29.97
N SER A 85 23.94 -21.31 -29.42
CA SER A 85 24.63 -22.59 -29.52
C SER A 85 24.98 -23.06 -30.94
N LEU A 86 26.00 -23.93 -31.04
CA LEU A 86 25.99 -25.11 -31.90
C LEU A 86 26.98 -26.16 -31.40
N ASN A 87 26.75 -27.38 -31.88
CA ASN A 87 26.80 -28.65 -31.18
C ASN A 87 27.84 -29.61 -31.81
N ALA A 88 28.13 -30.71 -31.10
CA ALA A 88 28.70 -31.98 -31.57
C ALA A 88 30.20 -31.98 -32.00
N GLY A 89 31.01 -33.00 -31.70
CA GLY A 89 30.84 -34.29 -31.04
C GLY A 89 32.03 -35.20 -31.42
N GLY A 90 32.36 -36.20 -30.59
CA GLY A 90 33.21 -37.33 -31.04
C GLY A 90 34.25 -37.88 -30.06
N ARG A 91 33.81 -38.86 -29.24
CA ARG A 91 34.43 -40.15 -28.80
C ARG A 91 35.95 -40.26 -28.50
N GLY A 92 36.26 -40.86 -27.33
CA GLY A 92 37.59 -41.13 -26.74
C GLY A 92 38.39 -42.29 -27.37
N PRO A 93 39.11 -43.19 -26.64
CA PRO A 93 39.11 -43.47 -25.19
C PRO A 93 40.50 -43.84 -24.54
N LEU A 94 40.45 -44.36 -23.30
CA LEU A 94 41.38 -45.28 -22.58
C LEU A 94 42.43 -44.68 -21.59
N THR A 95 42.23 -44.93 -20.28
CA THR A 95 43.04 -45.75 -19.32
C THR A 95 44.31 -45.04 -18.82
N SER A 96 44.81 -45.09 -17.59
CA SER A 96 44.68 -45.83 -16.32
C SER A 96 45.44 -44.96 -15.27
N GLY A 97 45.06 -44.82 -14.00
CA GLY A 97 45.36 -45.76 -12.92
C GLY A 97 45.97 -45.05 -11.69
N ARG A 98 45.55 -45.49 -10.48
CA ARG A 98 46.20 -45.45 -9.14
C ARG A 98 46.39 -44.13 -8.35
N GLU A 99 45.68 -44.09 -7.21
CA GLU A 99 46.02 -43.47 -5.89
C GLU A 99 47.40 -43.95 -5.33
N PRO A 100 48.03 -43.38 -4.25
CA PRO A 100 47.40 -42.80 -3.04
C PRO A 100 48.13 -41.65 -2.27
N ASN A 101 47.41 -41.13 -1.26
CA ASN A 101 47.81 -40.49 0.03
C ASN A 101 49.16 -39.75 0.19
N SER A 102 49.09 -38.47 0.58
CA SER A 102 49.78 -37.90 1.79
C SER A 102 49.53 -36.38 1.95
N ARG A 103 49.10 -35.97 3.15
CA ARG A 103 49.23 -34.60 3.73
C ARG A 103 50.52 -34.58 4.60
N PRO A 104 51.01 -33.45 5.18
CA PRO A 104 50.61 -32.03 5.10
C PRO A 104 51.79 -31.05 4.87
N SER A 105 51.52 -29.78 4.54
CA SER A 105 52.34 -28.63 5.00
C SER A 105 51.62 -27.30 4.74
N ALA A 106 51.60 -26.46 5.76
CA ALA A 106 50.89 -25.19 5.83
C ALA A 106 51.71 -24.03 5.25
N ARG A 107 51.04 -23.04 4.63
CA ARG A 107 51.23 -21.61 4.93
C ARG A 107 50.20 -20.71 4.22
N GLN A 108 49.48 -19.97 5.07
CA GLN A 108 48.93 -18.61 4.90
C GLN A 108 47.78 -18.39 3.92
N SER A 109 46.56 -18.55 4.43
CA SER A 109 45.35 -17.87 3.97
C SER A 109 45.14 -16.56 4.75
N GLY A 110 45.22 -15.43 4.05
CA GLY A 110 44.79 -14.13 4.57
C GLY A 110 43.26 -14.04 4.57
N THR A 111 42.69 -13.75 5.74
CA THR A 111 41.25 -13.61 5.98
C THR A 111 40.81 -12.17 5.70
N LEU A 112 39.83 -11.95 4.83
CA LEU A 112 39.01 -10.74 4.79
C LEU A 112 37.58 -11.13 5.17
N ALA A 113 37.37 -11.29 6.47
CA ALA A 113 36.06 -11.38 7.09
C ALA A 113 35.74 -10.00 7.70
N SER A 114 34.87 -9.22 7.05
CA SER A 114 34.24 -8.05 7.65
C SER A 114 33.03 -7.61 6.80
N ALA A 115 32.00 -8.44 6.78
CA ALA A 115 30.65 -8.02 6.44
C ALA A 115 29.79 -8.27 7.68
N CYS A 116 29.27 -7.19 8.27
CA CYS A 116 28.59 -7.20 9.57
C CYS A 116 27.25 -7.99 9.50
N PRO A 117 27.14 -9.21 10.08
CA PRO A 117 25.93 -10.03 9.95
C PRO A 117 24.78 -9.61 10.88
N LYS A 118 25.00 -8.64 11.78
CA LYS A 118 24.07 -8.33 12.87
C LYS A 118 22.89 -7.44 12.49
N ILE A 119 22.99 -6.67 11.39
CA ILE A 119 21.95 -5.69 11.01
C ILE A 119 20.87 -6.32 10.10
N LEU A 120 21.24 -7.28 9.24
CA LEU A 120 20.27 -8.02 8.41
C LEU A 120 19.46 -9.05 9.22
N LEU A 121 20.02 -9.60 10.30
CA LEU A 121 19.37 -10.58 11.17
C LEU A 121 18.13 -9.98 11.89
N LEU A 122 18.12 -8.67 12.17
CA LEU A 122 17.00 -7.98 12.80
C LEU A 122 15.73 -7.94 11.92
N SER A 123 15.89 -7.89 10.59
CA SER A 123 14.75 -7.93 9.65
C SER A 123 14.22 -9.35 9.42
N GLN A 124 15.09 -10.36 9.53
CA GLN A 124 14.72 -11.77 9.41
C GLN A 124 14.10 -12.32 10.71
N LEU A 125 14.56 -11.86 11.88
CA LEU A 125 14.00 -12.24 13.19
C LEU A 125 12.60 -11.68 13.44
N LEU A 126 12.24 -10.55 12.83
CA LEU A 126 10.86 -10.02 12.86
C LEU A 126 9.84 -10.91 12.12
N LYS A 127 10.28 -11.88 11.30
CA LYS A 127 9.39 -12.86 10.64
C LYS A 127 9.29 -14.20 11.35
N LEU A 128 10.19 -14.52 12.28
CA LEU A 128 10.29 -15.85 12.90
C LEU A 128 9.53 -15.98 14.24
N GLY A 129 8.84 -14.93 14.69
CA GLY A 129 8.04 -14.96 15.93
C GLY A 129 6.74 -15.77 15.88
N ALA A 130 6.45 -16.49 14.78
CA ALA A 130 5.16 -17.15 14.55
C ALA A 130 5.22 -18.69 14.43
N LEU A 131 6.31 -19.36 14.82
CA LEU A 131 6.35 -20.82 14.87
C LEU A 131 6.97 -21.30 16.19
N GLY A 132 6.12 -21.76 17.10
CA GLY A 132 6.55 -22.43 18.31
C GLY A 132 7.14 -23.80 18.02
N ALA A 133 8.36 -24.04 18.50
CA ALA A 133 8.83 -25.29 19.12
C ALA A 133 10.35 -25.22 19.41
N GLY A 134 10.73 -25.47 20.67
CA GLY A 134 12.09 -25.89 21.07
C GLY A 134 13.11 -24.78 21.32
N ARG A 135 13.28 -24.37 22.59
CA ARG A 135 14.47 -23.60 23.05
C ARG A 135 15.70 -24.52 23.09
N PRO A 136 16.86 -24.07 22.57
CA PRO A 136 18.16 -24.42 23.15
C PRO A 136 18.61 -23.29 24.09
N GLU A 137 19.04 -23.68 25.28
CA GLU A 137 19.63 -22.80 26.28
C GLU A 137 20.89 -22.11 25.73
N GLY A 138 20.99 -20.78 25.89
CA GLY A 138 22.20 -20.01 25.59
C GLY A 138 22.03 -18.72 24.79
N ALA A 139 20.87 -18.49 24.17
CA ALA A 139 20.59 -17.20 23.53
C ALA A 139 19.99 -16.23 24.54
N ARG A 140 20.80 -15.29 25.08
CA ARG A 140 20.27 -14.11 25.78
C ARG A 140 19.27 -13.43 24.86
N ALA A 141 18.00 -13.49 25.25
CA ALA A 141 16.89 -12.87 24.54
C ALA A 141 17.22 -11.39 24.25
N TRP A 142 17.22 -11.02 22.96
CA TRP A 142 17.22 -9.63 22.55
C TRP A 142 15.81 -9.10 22.76
N GLU A 143 15.64 -8.27 23.77
CA GLU A 143 14.36 -7.71 24.18
C GLU A 143 13.96 -6.54 23.23
N PRO A 144 12.67 -6.39 22.88
CA PRO A 144 12.16 -5.28 22.04
C PRO A 144 12.51 -3.87 22.53
N ASP A 145 12.98 -3.73 23.77
CA ASP A 145 13.33 -2.46 24.40
C ASP A 145 14.56 -1.77 23.81
N ARG A 146 15.42 -2.47 23.07
CA ARG A 146 16.60 -1.83 22.46
C ARG A 146 16.29 -0.99 21.22
N LEU A 147 15.16 -1.22 20.54
CA LEU A 147 14.67 -0.31 19.50
C LEU A 147 13.99 0.93 20.10
N ARG A 148 13.39 0.83 21.30
CA ARG A 148 12.95 1.99 22.08
C ARG A 148 14.13 2.80 22.59
N ALA A 149 15.21 2.16 23.02
CA ALA A 149 16.42 2.82 23.54
C ALA A 149 17.27 3.53 22.46
N ALA A 150 17.16 3.14 21.18
CA ALA A 150 17.89 3.79 20.08
C ALA A 150 17.19 5.04 19.51
N PHE A 151 15.93 5.28 19.89
CA PHE A 151 15.17 6.42 19.37
C PHE A 151 15.76 7.80 19.73
N PRO A 152 16.18 8.06 20.98
CA PRO A 152 16.76 9.36 21.33
C PRO A 152 18.09 9.62 20.60
N SER A 153 18.89 8.57 20.37
CA SER A 153 20.22 8.68 19.77
C SER A 153 20.21 8.85 18.24
N VAL A 154 19.14 8.42 17.56
CA VAL A 154 18.97 8.62 16.10
C VAL A 154 18.43 10.00 15.76
N LEU A 155 17.68 10.64 16.66
CA LEU A 155 17.25 12.05 16.51
C LEU A 155 18.42 13.05 16.59
N LEU A 156 19.53 12.67 17.24
CA LEU A 156 20.67 13.57 17.50
C LEU A 156 21.49 13.98 16.26
N VAL A 157 21.24 13.40 15.07
CA VAL A 157 22.00 13.69 13.84
C VAL A 157 21.11 14.21 12.70
N TRP A 158 19.81 14.31 12.93
CA TRP A 158 18.88 14.77 11.89
C TRP A 158 18.82 16.30 11.85
N THR A 159 19.21 16.89 10.72
CA THR A 159 19.28 18.35 10.53
C THR A 159 18.03 18.96 9.89
N GLY A 160 16.95 18.18 9.75
CA GLY A 160 15.75 18.57 9.02
C GLY A 160 15.87 18.46 7.50
N TYR A 161 17.01 17.97 6.98
CA TYR A 161 17.29 17.88 5.56
C TYR A 161 18.20 16.69 5.23
N ARG A 162 17.86 15.94 4.19
CA ARG A 162 18.76 14.94 3.57
C ARG A 162 18.53 14.86 2.08
N GLU A 163 19.62 14.83 1.33
CA GLU A 163 19.60 14.51 -0.09
C GLU A 163 20.61 13.41 -0.43
N GLY A 164 20.38 12.75 -1.55
CA GLY A 164 21.23 11.66 -2.00
C GLY A 164 20.57 10.87 -3.12
N PHE A 165 21.31 9.89 -3.65
CA PHE A 165 20.81 9.05 -4.73
C PHE A 165 20.33 7.71 -4.18
N LEU A 166 19.19 7.25 -4.67
CA LEU A 166 18.68 5.91 -4.40
C LEU A 166 18.37 5.21 -5.72
N TRP A 167 18.62 3.91 -5.77
CA TRP A 167 18.17 3.07 -6.86
C TRP A 167 16.67 2.88 -6.72
N LYS A 168 15.90 3.44 -7.66
CA LYS A 168 14.45 3.45 -7.62
C LYS A 168 13.87 2.61 -8.74
N ARG A 169 12.97 1.68 -8.41
CA ARG A 169 12.22 0.92 -9.41
C ARG A 169 11.31 1.84 -10.23
N GLY A 170 11.33 1.68 -11.54
CA GLY A 170 10.39 2.32 -12.44
C GLY A 170 8.96 1.80 -12.23
N ARG A 171 7.98 2.54 -12.77
CA ARG A 171 6.56 2.22 -12.58
C ARG A 171 6.18 0.90 -13.24
N ASP A 172 6.50 0.77 -14.53
CA ASP A 172 6.00 -0.31 -15.38
C ASP A 172 7.13 -1.15 -16.00
N ASN A 173 8.35 -0.60 -16.11
CA ASN A 173 9.47 -1.26 -16.78
C ASN A 173 10.27 -2.24 -15.88
N GLY A 174 9.98 -2.28 -14.58
CA GLY A 174 10.65 -3.14 -13.61
C GLY A 174 12.12 -2.80 -13.30
N GLN A 175 12.73 -1.88 -14.04
CA GLN A 175 14.14 -1.51 -13.89
C GLN A 175 14.37 -0.56 -12.70
N PHE A 176 15.49 -0.73 -12.02
CA PHE A 176 15.97 0.23 -11.04
C PHE A 176 16.87 1.26 -11.70
N LEU A 177 16.61 2.54 -11.45
CA LEU A 177 17.42 3.64 -11.96
C LEU A 177 17.80 4.56 -10.81
N SER A 178 19.03 5.07 -10.84
CA SER A 178 19.49 6.05 -9.85
C SER A 178 18.68 7.35 -9.97
N ARG A 179 18.14 7.81 -8.85
CA ARG A 179 17.31 9.02 -8.75
C ARG A 179 17.73 9.82 -7.53
N LYS A 180 17.83 11.15 -7.68
CA LYS A 180 18.07 12.05 -6.56
C LYS A 180 16.79 12.16 -5.73
N PHE A 181 16.89 11.87 -4.44
CA PHE A 181 15.86 12.10 -3.44
C PHE A 181 16.28 13.26 -2.54
N VAL A 182 15.29 14.03 -2.09
CA VAL A 182 15.47 15.14 -1.16
C VAL A 182 14.33 15.06 -0.14
N LEU A 183 14.67 14.80 1.12
CA LEU A 183 13.76 14.91 2.26
C LEU A 183 14.00 16.24 2.96
N THR A 184 12.94 17.00 3.16
CA THR A 184 13.01 18.32 3.79
C THR A 184 11.80 18.54 4.68
N GLU A 185 12.08 18.83 5.95
CA GLU A 185 11.06 19.12 6.94
C GLU A 185 10.39 20.46 6.71
N ARG A 186 11.18 21.46 6.28
CA ARG A 186 10.68 22.81 6.01
C ARG A 186 9.52 22.79 5.00
N GLU A 187 9.62 21.95 3.98
CA GLU A 187 8.54 21.81 2.97
C GLU A 187 7.56 20.68 3.29
N GLY A 188 7.79 19.94 4.38
CA GLY A 188 6.92 18.84 4.78
C GLY A 188 6.88 17.67 3.79
N ALA A 189 7.96 17.42 3.02
CA ALA A 189 7.90 16.51 1.88
C ALA A 189 9.20 15.72 1.59
N LEU A 190 9.02 14.50 1.07
CA LEU A 190 10.02 13.76 0.32
C LEU A 190 9.81 14.01 -1.17
N LYS A 191 10.85 14.47 -1.85
CA LYS A 191 10.86 14.73 -3.30
C LYS A 191 11.82 13.79 -3.99
N TYR A 192 11.55 13.48 -5.25
CA TYR A 192 12.57 12.86 -6.11
C TYR A 192 12.57 13.47 -7.50
N PHE A 193 13.74 13.44 -8.12
CA PHE A 193 14.00 14.01 -9.43
C PHE A 193 14.32 12.89 -10.42
N ASN A 194 13.74 12.98 -11.63
CA ASN A 194 14.01 12.00 -12.69
C ASN A 194 15.44 12.12 -13.23
N ARG A 195 15.97 13.33 -13.28
CA ARG A 195 17.35 13.68 -13.63
C ARG A 195 17.89 14.60 -12.53
N SER A 196 19.18 14.54 -12.23
CA SER A 196 19.80 15.31 -11.15
C SER A 196 19.77 16.83 -11.37
N ASP A 197 19.75 17.26 -12.63
CA ASP A 197 19.73 18.64 -13.11
C ASP A 197 18.30 19.19 -13.30
N ALA A 198 17.27 18.39 -13.03
CA ALA A 198 15.89 18.82 -13.20
C ALA A 198 15.53 19.92 -12.19
N LYS A 199 15.03 21.06 -12.69
CA LYS A 199 14.58 22.19 -11.87
C LYS A 199 13.37 21.84 -11.00
N GLU A 200 12.50 20.95 -11.50
CA GLU A 200 11.28 20.55 -10.82
C GLU A 200 11.31 19.06 -10.41
N PRO A 201 10.80 18.72 -9.21
CA PRO A 201 10.72 17.34 -8.77
C PRO A 201 9.70 16.57 -9.62
N LYS A 202 9.99 15.30 -9.90
CA LYS A 202 9.05 14.43 -10.61
C LYS A 202 7.84 14.10 -9.75
N ALA A 203 8.04 14.00 -8.44
CA ALA A 203 6.96 13.85 -7.47
C ALA A 203 7.34 14.51 -6.14
N ILE A 204 6.31 15.00 -5.45
CA ILE A 204 6.36 15.56 -4.11
C ILE A 204 5.45 14.70 -3.25
N MET A 205 6.00 14.06 -2.22
CA MET A 205 5.30 13.14 -1.33
C MET A 205 5.23 13.78 0.06
N LYS A 206 4.03 14.21 0.48
CA LYS A 206 3.82 14.84 1.79
C LYS A 206 4.13 13.85 2.92
N ILE A 207 4.85 14.31 3.94
CA ILE A 207 5.25 13.50 5.10
C ILE A 207 4.05 12.90 5.82
N GLU A 208 2.95 13.66 5.93
CA GLU A 208 1.68 13.26 6.56
C GLU A 208 1.23 11.85 6.16
N HIS A 209 1.19 11.57 4.85
CA HIS A 209 0.69 10.31 4.29
C HIS A 209 1.80 9.32 3.91
N LEU A 210 3.05 9.61 4.23
CA LEU A 210 4.19 8.79 3.84
C LEU A 210 4.40 7.63 4.81
N ASN A 211 4.60 6.41 4.34
CA ASN A 211 5.05 5.29 5.16
C ASN A 211 6.30 4.65 4.54
N ALA A 212 7.13 4.00 5.35
CA ALA A 212 8.32 3.31 4.89
C ALA A 212 8.48 1.99 5.65
N THR A 213 8.77 0.91 4.92
CA THR A 213 8.95 -0.43 5.49
C THR A 213 10.04 -1.19 4.73
N PHE A 214 10.96 -1.84 5.43
CA PHE A 214 11.94 -2.72 4.78
C PHE A 214 11.25 -3.97 4.23
N GLN A 215 11.50 -4.25 2.95
CA GLN A 215 10.85 -5.32 2.19
C GLN A 215 11.86 -6.11 1.32
N PRO A 216 12.95 -6.64 1.92
CA PRO A 216 14.07 -7.18 1.15
C PRO A 216 13.69 -8.39 0.30
N ALA A 217 12.91 -9.32 0.87
CA ALA A 217 12.45 -10.51 0.16
C ALA A 217 11.51 -10.19 -1.02
N LYS A 218 10.61 -9.21 -0.84
CA LYS A 218 9.65 -8.78 -1.88
C LYS A 218 10.36 -8.06 -3.03
N ILE A 219 11.33 -7.21 -2.69
CA ILE A 219 12.08 -6.39 -3.65
C ILE A 219 13.18 -7.20 -4.35
N GLY A 220 13.66 -8.29 -3.73
CA GLY A 220 14.79 -9.08 -4.23
C GLY A 220 16.14 -8.42 -3.97
N HIS A 221 16.23 -7.57 -2.94
CA HIS A 221 17.47 -6.87 -2.56
C HIS A 221 17.60 -6.76 -1.04
N PRO A 222 18.76 -7.07 -0.41
CA PRO A 222 18.92 -7.06 1.04
C PRO A 222 18.62 -5.71 1.70
N HIS A 223 18.82 -4.62 0.94
CA HIS A 223 18.58 -3.24 1.36
C HIS A 223 17.27 -2.66 0.77
N GLY A 224 16.33 -3.52 0.35
CA GLY A 224 15.08 -3.08 -0.25
C GLY A 224 14.16 -2.38 0.74
N LEU A 225 13.81 -1.12 0.45
CA LEU A 225 12.86 -0.31 1.20
C LEU A 225 11.65 0.01 0.33
N GLN A 226 10.45 -0.29 0.84
CA GLN A 226 9.18 0.13 0.24
C GLN A 226 8.73 1.42 0.91
N VAL A 227 8.61 2.48 0.13
CA VAL A 227 7.99 3.76 0.52
C VAL A 227 6.60 3.82 -0.09
N THR A 228 5.59 4.12 0.72
CA THR A 228 4.22 4.32 0.25
C THR A 228 3.74 5.72 0.59
N TYR A 229 2.89 6.28 -0.26
CA TYR A 229 2.22 7.54 0.03
C TYR A 229 0.86 7.58 -0.65
N LEU A 230 -0.06 8.39 -0.11
CA LEU A 230 -1.35 8.62 -0.75
C LEU A 230 -1.20 9.65 -1.87
N LYS A 231 -1.60 9.23 -3.07
CA LYS A 231 -1.75 10.09 -4.25
C LYS A 231 -3.19 10.00 -4.73
N ASP A 232 -3.91 11.12 -4.75
CA ASP A 232 -5.32 11.16 -5.19
C ASP A 232 -6.19 10.12 -4.45
N ASN A 233 -5.94 9.97 -3.13
CA ASN A 233 -6.57 8.98 -2.26
C ASN A 233 -6.37 7.50 -2.70
N SER A 234 -5.33 7.23 -3.50
CA SER A 234 -4.85 5.89 -3.80
C SER A 234 -3.41 5.71 -3.34
N THR A 235 -3.11 4.52 -2.81
CA THR A 235 -1.79 4.21 -2.31
C THR A 235 -0.82 3.96 -3.45
N ARG A 236 0.26 4.75 -3.49
CA ARG A 236 1.36 4.60 -4.44
C ARG A 236 2.54 3.91 -3.77
N ASN A 237 2.99 2.80 -4.35
CA ASN A 237 4.23 2.14 -3.97
C ASN A 237 5.43 2.71 -4.74
N ILE A 238 6.52 2.93 -4.00
CA ILE A 238 7.85 3.29 -4.48
C ILE A 238 8.84 2.30 -3.86
N PHE A 239 9.49 1.50 -4.69
CA PHE A 239 10.52 0.55 -4.25
C PHE A 239 11.89 1.15 -4.51
N VAL A 240 12.70 1.24 -3.46
CA VAL A 240 14.04 1.81 -3.50
C VAL A 240 15.03 0.92 -2.76
N TYR A 241 16.31 1.06 -3.09
CA TYR A 241 17.41 0.52 -2.28
C TYR A 241 18.65 1.40 -2.41
N HIS A 242 19.64 1.12 -1.56
CA HIS A 242 21.00 1.63 -1.70
C HIS A 242 21.98 0.45 -1.59
N GLU A 243 23.14 0.54 -2.26
CA GLU A 243 24.16 -0.51 -2.21
C GLU A 243 24.77 -0.61 -0.80
N ASP A 244 25.05 0.54 -0.18
CA ASP A 244 25.41 0.62 1.24
C ASP A 244 24.16 0.48 2.13
N GLY A 245 24.22 -0.51 3.04
CA GLY A 245 23.18 -0.77 4.02
C GLY A 245 23.05 0.33 5.07
N LYS A 246 24.14 1.01 5.43
CA LYS A 246 24.09 2.16 6.35
C LYS A 246 23.27 3.29 5.74
N GLU A 247 23.51 3.61 4.48
CA GLU A 247 22.82 4.69 3.78
C GLU A 247 21.30 4.47 3.72
N ILE A 248 20.84 3.27 3.40
CA ILE A 248 19.38 3.02 3.35
C ILE A 248 18.75 3.09 4.75
N VAL A 249 19.48 2.68 5.80
CA VAL A 249 19.03 2.76 7.19
C VAL A 249 18.97 4.22 7.64
N ASP A 250 19.95 5.03 7.27
CA ASP A 250 19.93 6.48 7.53
C ASP A 250 18.75 7.16 6.83
N TRP A 251 18.44 6.79 5.58
CA TRP A 251 17.23 7.26 4.88
C TRP A 251 15.94 6.87 5.61
N PHE A 252 15.83 5.62 6.06
CA PHE A 252 14.68 5.15 6.82
C PHE A 252 14.48 5.92 8.13
N ASN A 253 15.58 6.16 8.86
CA ASN A 253 15.56 6.91 10.10
C ASN A 253 15.27 8.40 9.89
N ALA A 254 15.80 9.00 8.83
CA ALA A 254 15.48 10.37 8.42
C ALA A 254 13.98 10.54 8.15
N LEU A 255 13.35 9.59 7.44
CA LEU A 255 11.89 9.61 7.21
C LEU A 255 11.10 9.51 8.51
N ARG A 256 11.58 8.72 9.48
CA ARG A 256 10.96 8.58 10.80
C ARG A 256 11.09 9.85 11.63
N ALA A 257 12.26 10.50 11.63
CA ALA A 257 12.48 11.78 12.30
C ALA A 257 11.55 12.87 11.71
N ALA A 258 11.48 12.96 10.39
CA ALA A 258 10.61 13.91 9.70
C ALA A 258 9.12 13.66 10.00
N ARG A 259 8.69 12.39 10.08
CA ARG A 259 7.34 12.03 10.54
C ARG A 259 7.11 12.36 12.01
N PHE A 260 8.12 12.24 12.86
CA PHE A 260 8.01 12.53 14.27
C PHE A 260 7.73 14.01 14.52
N HIS A 261 8.53 14.89 13.91
CA HIS A 261 8.30 16.33 13.99
C HIS A 261 6.93 16.73 13.41
N TYR A 262 6.53 16.14 12.27
CA TYR A 262 5.18 16.35 11.73
C TYR A 262 4.09 15.98 12.75
N LEU A 263 4.20 14.82 13.39
CA LEU A 263 3.20 14.35 14.36
C LEU A 263 3.17 15.19 15.64
N GLN A 264 4.31 15.68 16.12
CA GLN A 264 4.36 16.58 17.28
C GLN A 264 3.60 17.88 17.02
N VAL A 265 3.70 18.42 15.80
CA VAL A 265 2.95 19.62 15.40
C VAL A 265 1.47 19.32 15.16
N ALA A 266 1.15 18.19 14.52
CA ALA A 266 -0.23 17.81 14.24
C ALA A 266 -1.02 17.39 15.49
N PHE A 267 -0.34 16.90 16.53
CA PHE A 267 -0.92 16.38 17.76
C PHE A 267 -0.18 16.93 19.00
N PRO A 268 -0.29 18.23 19.31
CA PRO A 268 0.51 18.88 20.36
C PRO A 268 0.25 18.35 21.79
N GLY A 269 -0.84 17.60 22.01
CA GLY A 269 -1.15 16.97 23.29
C GLY A 269 -0.75 15.49 23.39
N ALA A 270 -0.18 14.90 22.34
CA ALA A 270 0.26 13.50 22.35
C ALA A 270 1.67 13.38 22.94
N SER A 271 1.91 12.36 23.76
CA SER A 271 3.26 12.11 24.27
C SER A 271 4.15 11.49 23.19
N ASP A 272 5.47 11.66 23.31
CA ASP A 272 6.43 11.02 22.39
C ASP A 272 6.22 9.49 22.31
N ALA A 273 5.86 8.85 23.42
CA ALA A 273 5.55 7.43 23.48
C ALA A 273 4.32 7.04 22.63
N ASP A 274 3.34 7.93 22.49
CA ASP A 274 2.15 7.73 21.65
C ASP A 274 2.45 7.96 20.16
N LEU A 275 3.46 8.78 19.85
CA LEU A 275 3.83 9.15 18.48
C LEU A 275 4.80 8.15 17.85
N VAL A 276 5.75 7.62 18.62
CA VAL A 276 6.78 6.66 18.17
C VAL A 276 6.21 5.48 17.35
N PRO A 277 5.10 4.83 17.74
CA PRO A 277 4.50 3.74 16.95
C PRO A 277 3.93 4.19 15.59
N LYS A 278 3.64 5.49 15.41
CA LYS A 278 3.01 6.05 14.21
C LYS A 278 4.02 6.52 13.16
N LEU A 279 5.32 6.47 13.46
CA LEU A 279 6.39 6.99 12.59
C LEU A 279 6.62 6.15 11.35
N SER A 280 6.54 4.84 11.46
CA SER A 280 6.54 3.93 10.32
C SER A 280 5.81 2.68 10.74
N ARG A 281 4.94 2.16 9.88
CA ARG A 281 4.09 1.02 10.19
C ARG A 281 4.49 -0.14 9.29
N ASN A 282 4.89 -1.25 9.89
CA ASN A 282 4.98 -2.51 9.17
C ASN A 282 3.57 -3.00 8.82
N TYR A 283 3.45 -3.74 7.74
CA TYR A 283 2.17 -4.34 7.38
C TYR A 283 1.82 -5.47 8.34
N LEU A 284 0.55 -5.52 8.76
CA LEU A 284 0.04 -6.51 9.71
C LEU A 284 0.11 -7.92 9.12
N GLN A 285 -0.21 -8.02 7.83
CA GLN A 285 -0.13 -9.27 7.07
C GLN A 285 0.01 -8.97 5.59
N GLU A 286 0.79 -9.81 4.89
CA GLU A 286 0.90 -9.79 3.44
C GLU A 286 0.98 -11.21 2.87
N GLY A 287 0.50 -11.39 1.65
CA GLY A 287 0.51 -12.70 1.02
C GLY A 287 -0.47 -12.79 -0.14
N TYR A 288 -0.42 -13.89 -0.86
CA TYR A 288 -1.40 -14.16 -1.90
C TYR A 288 -2.72 -14.65 -1.29
N MET A 289 -3.83 -14.21 -1.87
CA MET A 289 -5.17 -14.79 -1.71
C MET A 289 -5.88 -14.77 -3.05
N GLU A 290 -6.82 -15.69 -3.26
CA GLU A 290 -7.79 -15.58 -4.33
C GLU A 290 -8.94 -14.67 -3.91
N LYS A 291 -9.49 -13.90 -4.85
CA LYS A 291 -10.69 -13.08 -4.63
C LYS A 291 -11.65 -13.12 -5.81
N THR A 292 -12.95 -13.03 -5.56
CA THR A 292 -13.97 -12.79 -6.59
C THR A 292 -14.28 -11.30 -6.76
N GLY A 293 -15.12 -10.96 -7.75
CA GLY A 293 -15.61 -9.61 -8.00
C GLY A 293 -16.80 -9.23 -7.11
N PRO A 294 -17.36 -8.02 -7.30
CA PRO A 294 -18.44 -7.51 -6.45
C PRO A 294 -19.73 -8.33 -6.55
N LYS A 295 -20.01 -8.96 -7.69
CA LYS A 295 -21.21 -9.78 -7.90
C LYS A 295 -21.07 -11.19 -7.33
N GLN A 296 -19.86 -11.59 -6.93
CA GLN A 296 -19.52 -12.92 -6.40
C GLN A 296 -19.75 -14.07 -7.37
N THR A 297 -20.10 -13.75 -8.62
CA THR A 297 -20.25 -14.70 -9.73
C THR A 297 -19.06 -14.63 -10.68
N GLU A 298 -18.21 -13.59 -10.55
CA GLU A 298 -16.97 -13.53 -11.30
C GLU A 298 -15.99 -14.60 -10.79
N GLY A 299 -15.22 -15.20 -11.70
CA GLY A 299 -14.20 -16.19 -11.32
C GLY A 299 -13.16 -15.61 -10.36
N PHE A 300 -12.69 -16.45 -9.43
CA PHE A 300 -11.68 -16.06 -8.47
C PHE A 300 -10.36 -15.75 -9.18
N ARG A 301 -9.62 -14.75 -8.67
CA ARG A 301 -8.32 -14.35 -9.18
C ARG A 301 -7.32 -14.21 -8.04
N LYS A 302 -6.16 -14.85 -8.18
CA LYS A 302 -5.01 -14.68 -7.29
C LYS A 302 -4.52 -13.22 -7.32
N ARG A 303 -4.37 -12.62 -6.14
CA ARG A 303 -3.87 -11.25 -5.93
C ARG A 303 -2.94 -11.23 -4.73
N TRP A 304 -1.94 -10.35 -4.77
CA TRP A 304 -1.10 -10.06 -3.60
C TRP A 304 -1.86 -9.08 -2.71
N PHE A 305 -2.08 -9.42 -1.45
CA PHE A 305 -2.73 -8.57 -0.46
C PHE A 305 -1.71 -7.99 0.52
N THR A 306 -1.97 -6.77 0.96
CA THR A 306 -1.21 -6.07 1.99
C THR A 306 -2.20 -5.40 2.96
N MET A 307 -2.08 -5.72 4.24
CA MET A 307 -2.86 -5.09 5.32
C MET A 307 -2.02 -3.99 5.99
N ASP A 308 -2.27 -2.73 5.64
CA ASP A 308 -1.66 -1.55 6.29
C ASP A 308 -2.67 -0.92 7.24
N ASP A 309 -2.57 -1.27 8.52
CA ASP A 309 -3.52 -0.83 9.55
C ASP A 309 -4.98 -1.10 9.14
N ARG A 310 -5.82 -0.07 8.92
CA ARG A 310 -7.22 -0.24 8.45
C ARG A 310 -7.38 -0.32 6.94
N ARG A 311 -6.29 -0.36 6.16
CA ARG A 311 -6.32 -0.34 4.69
C ARG A 311 -5.86 -1.69 4.13
N LEU A 312 -6.80 -2.48 3.65
CA LEU A 312 -6.53 -3.71 2.91
C LEU A 312 -6.38 -3.40 1.41
N MET A 313 -5.19 -3.59 0.88
CA MET A 313 -4.87 -3.35 -0.53
C MET A 313 -4.65 -4.66 -1.25
N TYR A 314 -5.03 -4.74 -2.53
CA TYR A 314 -4.70 -5.89 -3.37
C TYR A 314 -4.11 -5.49 -4.72
N PHE A 315 -3.11 -6.24 -5.15
CA PHE A 315 -2.27 -5.97 -6.31
C PHE A 315 -2.29 -7.17 -7.27
N LYS A 316 -1.97 -6.94 -8.55
CA LYS A 316 -1.75 -8.07 -9.47
C LYS A 316 -0.41 -8.72 -9.13
N ASP A 317 0.61 -7.88 -9.00
CA ASP A 317 1.97 -8.27 -8.67
C ASP A 317 2.44 -7.53 -7.40
N PRO A 318 3.26 -8.14 -6.51
CA PRO A 318 3.67 -7.50 -5.23
C PRO A 318 4.46 -6.20 -5.40
N LEU A 319 5.08 -6.02 -6.57
CA LEU A 319 5.85 -4.84 -6.94
C LEU A 319 5.08 -3.87 -7.84
N ASP A 320 3.76 -4.01 -7.94
CA ASP A 320 2.90 -3.05 -8.62
C ASP A 320 2.96 -1.68 -7.95
N ALA A 321 3.01 -0.64 -8.78
CA ALA A 321 3.06 0.74 -8.32
C ALA A 321 1.77 1.21 -7.65
N PHE A 322 0.62 0.64 -8.01
CA PHE A 322 -0.70 1.00 -7.50
C PHE A 322 -1.53 -0.25 -7.24
N ALA A 323 -2.40 -0.18 -6.23
CA ALA A 323 -3.34 -1.24 -5.94
C ALA A 323 -4.40 -1.35 -7.05
N ARG A 324 -4.89 -2.57 -7.29
CA ARG A 324 -6.07 -2.83 -8.12
C ARG A 324 -7.36 -2.46 -7.41
N GLY A 325 -7.32 -2.42 -6.09
CA GLY A 325 -8.35 -1.85 -5.25
C GLY A 325 -7.91 -1.83 -3.80
N GLU A 326 -8.61 -1.02 -3.02
CA GLU A 326 -8.31 -0.73 -1.63
C GLU A 326 -9.63 -0.81 -0.87
N VAL A 327 -9.60 -1.43 0.31
CA VAL A 327 -10.77 -1.66 1.16
C VAL A 327 -10.43 -1.12 2.53
N PHE A 328 -11.32 -0.28 3.07
CA PHE A 328 -11.24 0.13 4.46
C PHE A 328 -11.82 -0.96 5.35
N ILE A 329 -11.12 -1.28 6.44
CA ILE A 329 -11.54 -2.25 7.46
C ILE A 329 -11.83 -1.45 8.74
N GLY A 330 -13.10 -1.09 8.91
CA GLY A 330 -13.58 -0.39 10.10
C GLY A 330 -13.76 -1.32 11.30
N SER A 331 -14.42 -0.81 12.33
CA SER A 331 -14.67 -1.57 13.54
C SER A 331 -15.99 -2.36 13.50
N ARG A 332 -16.12 -3.30 14.43
CA ARG A 332 -17.34 -4.10 14.63
C ARG A 332 -18.58 -3.25 14.84
N GLU A 333 -18.47 -2.17 15.60
CA GLU A 333 -19.57 -1.24 15.88
C GLU A 333 -20.03 -0.50 14.62
N SER A 334 -19.16 -0.40 13.61
CA SER A 334 -19.44 0.24 12.33
C SER A 334 -19.92 -0.74 11.25
N GLY A 335 -20.30 -1.96 11.64
CA GLY A 335 -20.85 -2.98 10.72
C GLY A 335 -19.79 -3.82 9.98
N TYR A 336 -18.53 -3.75 10.38
CA TYR A 336 -17.47 -4.60 9.82
C TYR A 336 -17.38 -5.92 10.59
N THR A 337 -17.36 -7.05 9.87
CA THR A 337 -17.13 -8.37 10.50
C THR A 337 -16.29 -9.27 9.60
N VAL A 338 -15.65 -10.27 10.21
CA VAL A 338 -14.80 -11.24 9.50
C VAL A 338 -15.25 -12.63 9.89
N LEU A 339 -15.66 -13.42 8.90
CA LEU A 339 -16.18 -14.78 9.07
C LEU A 339 -15.21 -15.79 8.47
N ASP A 340 -15.12 -16.93 9.14
CA ASP A 340 -14.41 -18.11 8.65
C ASP A 340 -15.24 -18.77 7.53
N GLY A 341 -14.58 -19.14 6.44
CA GLY A 341 -15.18 -19.82 5.31
C GLY A 341 -15.84 -18.89 4.29
N LEU A 342 -16.36 -19.53 3.25
CA LEU A 342 -17.14 -18.90 2.17
C LEU A 342 -18.62 -19.29 2.31
N PRO A 343 -19.57 -18.45 1.83
CA PRO A 343 -20.96 -18.86 1.71
C PRO A 343 -21.12 -20.16 0.91
N PRO A 344 -22.05 -21.07 1.27
CA PRO A 344 -22.20 -22.37 0.60
C PRO A 344 -22.45 -22.30 -0.91
N SER A 345 -23.02 -21.19 -1.41
CA SER A 345 -23.29 -20.96 -2.83
C SER A 345 -22.07 -20.51 -3.63
N THR A 346 -20.90 -20.34 -3.01
CA THR A 346 -19.72 -19.80 -3.66
C THR A 346 -19.08 -20.85 -4.56
N GLN A 347 -18.78 -20.48 -5.81
CA GLN A 347 -18.16 -21.37 -6.79
C GLN A 347 -16.95 -20.71 -7.44
N GLY A 348 -16.09 -21.53 -8.07
CA GLY A 348 -14.99 -21.05 -8.91
C GLY A 348 -13.73 -20.61 -8.16
N HIS A 349 -13.61 -20.92 -6.86
CA HIS A 349 -12.36 -20.81 -6.12
C HIS A 349 -11.57 -22.12 -6.23
N HIS A 350 -10.24 -22.03 -6.29
CA HIS A 350 -9.35 -23.19 -6.30
C HIS A 350 -8.72 -23.44 -4.94
N TRP A 351 -8.56 -22.37 -4.16
CA TRP A 351 -8.01 -22.42 -2.82
C TRP A 351 -9.10 -22.77 -1.79
N PRO A 352 -8.86 -23.74 -0.88
CA PRO A 352 -9.93 -24.32 -0.08
C PRO A 352 -10.27 -23.53 1.20
N HIS A 353 -9.37 -22.64 1.65
CA HIS A 353 -9.51 -21.99 2.96
C HIS A 353 -10.13 -20.59 2.84
N GLY A 354 -11.43 -20.50 3.06
CA GLY A 354 -12.22 -19.29 2.84
C GLY A 354 -12.13 -18.21 3.92
N ILE A 355 -12.21 -16.94 3.54
CA ILE A 355 -12.42 -15.81 4.45
C ILE A 355 -13.49 -14.91 3.85
N THR A 356 -14.50 -14.55 4.65
CA THR A 356 -15.53 -13.60 4.26
C THR A 356 -15.43 -12.32 5.09
N ILE A 357 -15.06 -11.21 4.44
CA ILE A 357 -15.07 -9.88 5.07
C ILE A 357 -16.38 -9.20 4.74
N VAL A 358 -17.16 -8.86 5.76
CA VAL A 358 -18.40 -8.09 5.63
C VAL A 358 -18.10 -6.63 5.92
N THR A 359 -18.49 -5.77 5.00
CA THR A 359 -18.47 -4.31 5.12
C THR A 359 -19.91 -3.80 4.98
N PRO A 360 -20.23 -2.56 5.41
CA PRO A 360 -21.57 -1.99 5.22
C PRO A 360 -22.03 -1.99 3.75
N GLU A 361 -21.11 -1.83 2.81
CA GLU A 361 -21.43 -1.71 1.39
C GLU A 361 -21.51 -3.07 0.69
N ARG A 362 -20.64 -4.03 1.04
CA ARG A 362 -20.62 -5.36 0.42
C ARG A 362 -19.85 -6.42 1.22
N ARG A 363 -19.91 -7.67 0.74
CA ARG A 363 -19.07 -8.77 1.22
C ARG A 363 -17.93 -9.05 0.25
N PHE A 364 -16.73 -9.23 0.79
CA PHE A 364 -15.55 -9.66 0.05
C PHE A 364 -15.28 -11.14 0.37
N LEU A 365 -15.24 -11.96 -0.67
CA LEU A 365 -14.93 -13.38 -0.56
C LEU A 365 -13.48 -13.61 -0.99
N LEU A 366 -12.70 -14.14 -0.06
CA LEU A 366 -11.29 -14.44 -0.22
C LEU A 366 -11.03 -15.92 0.03
N ALA A 367 -10.01 -16.49 -0.59
CA ALA A 367 -9.55 -17.84 -0.29
C ALA A 367 -8.02 -17.87 -0.17
N CYS A 368 -7.51 -18.69 0.76
CA CYS A 368 -6.10 -18.91 1.06
C CYS A 368 -5.69 -20.33 0.66
N GLU A 369 -4.43 -20.49 0.25
CA GLU A 369 -3.90 -21.77 -0.22
C GLU A 369 -3.77 -22.77 0.92
N THR A 370 -3.40 -22.29 2.12
CA THR A 370 -3.23 -23.11 3.32
C THR A 370 -4.03 -22.61 4.52
N GLU A 371 -4.37 -23.52 5.43
CA GLU A 371 -5.07 -23.18 6.68
C GLU A 371 -4.24 -22.25 7.57
N SER A 372 -2.91 -22.39 7.55
CA SER A 372 -2.00 -21.54 8.32
C SER A 372 -2.07 -20.08 7.86
N GLU A 373 -2.06 -19.85 6.54
CA GLU A 373 -2.24 -18.52 5.97
C GLU A 373 -3.62 -17.95 6.28
N GLN A 374 -4.67 -18.76 6.16
CA GLN A 374 -6.03 -18.37 6.50
C GLN A 374 -6.11 -17.89 7.96
N ARG A 375 -5.53 -18.66 8.89
CA ARG A 375 -5.51 -18.32 10.32
C ARG A 375 -4.78 -17.00 10.57
N ALA A 376 -3.61 -16.80 9.96
CA ALA A 376 -2.84 -15.57 10.09
C ALA A 376 -3.61 -14.35 9.54
N TRP A 377 -4.27 -14.49 8.38
CA TRP A 377 -5.13 -13.43 7.83
C TRP A 377 -6.34 -13.14 8.71
N MET A 378 -7.01 -14.16 9.23
CA MET A 378 -8.15 -14.02 10.14
C MET A 378 -7.76 -13.30 11.43
N GLU A 379 -6.61 -13.63 12.02
CA GLU A 379 -6.08 -12.97 13.21
C GLU A 379 -5.79 -11.49 12.95
N ALA A 380 -5.08 -11.18 11.87
CA ALA A 380 -4.79 -9.79 11.49
C ALA A 380 -6.06 -8.97 11.26
N LEU A 381 -7.04 -9.52 10.52
CA LEU A 381 -8.30 -8.84 10.23
C LEU A 381 -9.16 -8.64 11.50
N ARG A 382 -9.26 -9.66 12.36
CA ARG A 382 -10.01 -9.58 13.63
C ARG A 382 -9.42 -8.53 14.57
N THR A 383 -8.08 -8.50 14.69
CA THR A 383 -7.38 -7.50 15.50
C THR A 383 -7.77 -6.07 15.10
N VAL A 384 -7.96 -5.81 13.79
CA VAL A 384 -8.37 -4.50 13.30
C VAL A 384 -9.87 -4.23 13.51
N VAL A 385 -10.72 -5.22 13.30
CA VAL A 385 -12.18 -5.09 13.47
C VAL A 385 -12.57 -4.91 14.93
N ASP A 386 -11.91 -5.59 15.86
CA ASP A 386 -12.20 -5.52 17.29
C ASP A 386 -11.57 -4.28 17.97
N ARG A 387 -10.71 -3.55 17.25
CA ARG A 387 -10.17 -2.25 17.70
C ARG A 387 -11.19 -1.13 17.40
N PRO A 388 -11.58 -0.30 18.39
CA PRO A 388 -12.40 0.88 18.14
C PRO A 388 -11.73 1.85 17.16
N MET A 389 -12.53 2.59 16.38
CA MET A 389 -11.99 3.58 15.45
C MET A 389 -11.58 4.87 16.17
N LEU A 390 -10.43 5.41 15.80
CA LEU A 390 -9.99 6.74 16.24
C LEU A 390 -10.76 7.83 15.48
N PRO A 391 -10.93 9.05 16.05
CA PRO A 391 -11.65 10.15 15.39
C PRO A 391 -11.19 10.42 13.94
N GLN A 392 -9.87 10.41 13.71
CA GLN A 392 -9.27 10.58 12.38
C GLN A 392 -9.56 9.43 11.40
N GLU A 393 -9.82 8.22 11.90
CA GLU A 393 -10.10 7.05 11.06
C GLU A 393 -11.53 7.12 10.47
N TYR A 394 -12.48 7.80 11.13
CA TYR A 394 -13.81 8.06 10.56
C TYR A 394 -13.75 8.95 9.32
N ALA A 395 -12.89 9.97 9.31
CA ALA A 395 -12.68 10.81 8.13
C ALA A 395 -12.08 10.00 6.97
N VAL A 396 -11.16 9.07 7.28
CA VAL A 396 -10.60 8.15 6.29
C VAL A 396 -11.67 7.22 5.73
N GLU A 397 -12.51 6.63 6.58
CA GLU A 397 -13.64 5.77 6.15
C GLU A 397 -14.56 6.52 5.17
N ALA A 398 -14.92 7.77 5.49
CA ALA A 398 -15.77 8.59 4.63
C ALA A 398 -15.15 8.76 3.23
N HIS A 399 -13.83 8.93 3.11
CA HIS A 399 -13.17 9.00 1.80
C HIS A 399 -13.24 7.71 0.97
N PHE A 400 -13.43 6.55 1.60
CA PHE A 400 -13.67 5.29 0.90
C PHE A 400 -15.11 5.14 0.44
N LYS A 401 -16.06 5.62 1.24
CA LYS A 401 -17.50 5.59 0.91
C LYS A 401 -17.85 6.48 -0.29
N HIS A 402 -17.15 7.60 -0.44
CA HIS A 402 -17.43 8.60 -1.49
C HIS A 402 -16.53 8.47 -2.73
N LYS A 403 -15.81 7.36 -2.91
CA LYS A 403 -15.10 7.13 -4.18
C LYS A 403 -16.16 6.86 -5.28
N PRO A 404 -16.24 7.69 -6.33
CA PRO A 404 -17.23 7.55 -7.40
C PRO A 404 -17.06 6.27 -8.21
#